data_AF-A0A5C5TPC1-F1
#
_entry.id   AF-A0A5C5TPC1-F1
#
_cell.length_a   1.000
_cell.length_b   1.000
_cell.length_c   1.000
_cell.angle_alpha   90.00
_cell.angle_beta   90.00
_cell.angle_gamma   90.00
#
_symmetry.space_group_name_H-M   'P 1'
#
loop_
_entity.id
_entity.type
_entity.pdbx_description
1 polymer ?
#
loop_
_entity_poly.entity_id
_entity_poly.type
_entity_poly.pdbx_seq_one_letter_code
_entity_poly.pdbx_strand_id
1 'polypeptide(L)'
;MRFVKFLAAAVGIGLLPGAGQAATVAALTGDATLAIVDTEALKVTRTVTVTGAGGPLVGIDVRPADGALYGLLADGTVVTIDWTTGATARKAKLEKMPAAGSTVTVDFNPVADRLRVIGSDGSNLRANVDDGKVVTDGNLKFADSDTSKGKSAKVVAGAYTNSVKGATQTTLYDIDSTTAALVKQAPPNDGVLGTVGNLGMAISTVAFDIGPDGKGGEAGWLLAGGTLYSVDLASGKTTKVGTIAGNPTARDMAVIPAR
;
A
#
# COMPACT_ATOMS: atom_id res chain seq x y z
N MET A 1 -33.46 -24.37 55.87
CA MET A 1 -34.38 -24.11 54.74
C MET A 1 -34.29 -22.64 54.37
N ARG A 2 -33.62 -22.29 53.27
CA ARG A 2 -33.75 -21.04 52.47
C ARG A 2 -32.71 -21.09 51.35
N PHE A 3 -33.12 -21.60 50.20
CA PHE A 3 -32.35 -21.56 48.96
C PHE A 3 -32.51 -20.16 48.35
N VAL A 4 -31.41 -19.42 48.22
CA VAL A 4 -31.38 -18.16 47.46
C VAL A 4 -31.09 -18.53 46.01
N LYS A 5 -32.09 -18.37 45.14
CA LYS A 5 -31.94 -18.52 43.68
C LYS A 5 -31.26 -17.25 43.15
N PHE A 6 -30.03 -17.37 42.65
CA PHE A 6 -29.41 -16.33 41.84
C PHE A 6 -29.96 -16.42 40.42
N LEU A 7 -30.67 -15.38 39.99
CA LEU A 7 -31.10 -15.20 38.61
C LEU A 7 -29.91 -14.61 37.83
N ALA A 8 -29.24 -15.41 37.02
CA ALA A 8 -28.21 -14.91 36.12
C ALA A 8 -28.88 -14.19 34.94
N ALA A 9 -28.82 -12.86 34.93
CA ALA A 9 -29.19 -12.06 33.77
C ALA A 9 -28.10 -12.22 32.71
N ALA A 10 -28.41 -12.91 31.62
CA ALA A 10 -27.56 -12.94 30.44
C ALA A 10 -27.61 -11.55 29.78
N VAL A 11 -26.56 -10.76 29.97
CA VAL A 11 -26.32 -9.55 29.18
C VAL A 11 -25.89 -10.01 27.80
N GLY A 12 -26.83 -10.04 26.86
CA GLY A 12 -26.51 -10.16 25.44
C GLY A 12 -25.77 -8.91 24.99
N ILE A 13 -24.45 -9.00 24.84
CA ILE A 13 -23.69 -7.99 24.11
C ILE A 13 -24.10 -8.13 22.65
N GLY A 14 -25.05 -7.30 22.22
CA GLY A 14 -25.31 -7.08 20.81
C GLY A 14 -24.07 -6.46 20.20
N LEU A 15 -23.30 -7.24 19.43
CA LEU A 15 -22.38 -6.69 18.45
C LEU A 15 -23.21 -5.91 17.44
N LEU A 16 -23.24 -4.59 17.58
CA LEU A 16 -23.65 -3.72 16.49
C LEU A 16 -22.73 -4.04 15.30
N PRO A 17 -23.25 -4.30 14.09
CA PRO A 17 -22.40 -4.34 12.92
C PRO A 17 -21.72 -2.97 12.83
N GLY A 18 -20.39 -2.96 12.94
CA GLY A 18 -19.62 -1.75 12.71
C GLY A 18 -19.97 -1.24 11.31
N ALA A 19 -20.36 0.03 11.21
CA ALA A 19 -20.42 0.69 9.92
C ALA A 19 -19.07 0.48 9.24
N GLY A 20 -19.05 -0.13 8.06
CA GLY A 20 -17.82 -0.29 7.32
C GLY A 20 -17.20 1.08 7.11
N GLN A 21 -16.02 1.31 7.70
CA GLN A 21 -15.38 2.60 7.55
C GLN A 21 -15.02 2.78 6.07
N ALA A 22 -15.64 3.76 5.44
CA ALA A 22 -15.19 4.28 4.16
C ALA A 22 -13.71 4.63 4.25
N ALA A 23 -12.90 4.09 3.34
CA ALA A 23 -11.50 4.49 3.23
C ALA A 23 -11.41 5.69 2.27
N THR A 24 -10.72 6.74 2.69
CA THR A 24 -10.27 7.77 1.75
C THR A 24 -8.93 7.31 1.19
N VAL A 25 -8.78 7.30 -0.13
CA VAL A 25 -7.53 6.90 -0.79
C VAL A 25 -6.99 8.07 -1.59
N ALA A 26 -5.69 8.36 -1.45
CA ALA A 26 -4.97 9.21 -2.39
C ALA A 26 -4.37 8.32 -3.48
N ALA A 27 -4.84 8.45 -4.71
CA ALA A 27 -4.28 7.75 -5.86
C ALA A 27 -3.33 8.68 -6.63
N LEU A 28 -2.06 8.28 -6.78
CA LEU A 28 -1.10 9.00 -7.61
C LEU A 28 -1.42 8.74 -9.09
N THR A 29 -1.65 9.82 -9.82
CA THR A 29 -1.93 9.84 -11.26
C THR A 29 -0.93 10.76 -11.96
N GLY A 30 -0.35 10.29 -13.07
CA GLY A 30 0.73 10.99 -13.76
C GLY A 30 1.93 11.28 -12.85
N ASP A 31 2.48 12.49 -12.97
CA ASP A 31 3.74 12.87 -12.31
C ASP A 31 3.54 13.64 -11.01
N ALA A 32 2.39 14.29 -10.82
CA ALA A 32 2.20 15.24 -9.72
C ALA A 32 0.72 15.43 -9.34
N THR A 33 -0.15 14.46 -9.60
CA THR A 33 -1.59 14.62 -9.34
C THR A 33 -2.10 13.55 -8.41
N LEU A 34 -2.74 13.95 -7.31
CA LEU A 34 -3.47 13.08 -6.40
C LEU A 34 -4.95 13.11 -6.74
N ALA A 35 -5.52 11.98 -7.13
CA ALA A 35 -6.96 11.78 -7.15
C ALA A 35 -7.39 11.28 -5.77
N ILE A 36 -8.19 12.07 -5.05
CA ILE A 36 -8.74 11.69 -3.75
C ILE A 36 -10.02 10.90 -3.99
N VAL A 37 -9.98 9.62 -3.68
CA VAL A 37 -11.05 8.66 -3.93
C VAL A 37 -11.78 8.35 -2.64
N ASP A 38 -13.11 8.47 -2.69
CA ASP A 38 -14.00 7.88 -1.71
C ASP A 38 -14.35 6.48 -2.21
N THR A 39 -13.89 5.45 -1.49
CA THR A 39 -14.04 4.06 -1.90
C THR A 39 -15.44 3.50 -1.66
N GLU A 40 -16.22 4.11 -0.77
CA GLU A 40 -17.62 3.74 -0.54
C GLU A 40 -18.52 4.35 -1.62
N ALA A 41 -18.34 5.66 -1.89
CA ALA A 41 -19.08 6.35 -2.94
C ALA A 41 -18.58 6.03 -4.36
N LEU A 42 -17.47 5.29 -4.48
CA LEU A 42 -16.81 4.92 -5.73
C LEU A 42 -16.60 6.12 -6.65
N LYS A 43 -16.03 7.21 -6.14
CA LYS A 43 -15.81 8.44 -6.91
C LYS A 43 -14.54 9.17 -6.51
N VAL A 44 -13.91 9.83 -7.48
CA VAL A 44 -12.95 10.89 -7.22
C VAL A 44 -13.71 12.09 -6.67
N THR A 45 -13.44 12.43 -5.40
CA THR A 45 -14.06 13.57 -4.72
C THR A 45 -13.32 14.87 -5.01
N ARG A 46 -12.02 14.78 -5.25
CA ARG A 46 -11.15 15.91 -5.58
C ARG A 46 -9.92 15.45 -6.34
N THR A 47 -9.40 16.31 -7.20
CA THR A 47 -8.08 16.18 -7.79
C THR A 47 -7.19 17.30 -7.24
N VAL A 48 -5.99 16.95 -6.79
CA VAL A 48 -5.03 17.88 -6.19
C VAL A 48 -3.70 17.78 -6.93
N THR A 49 -3.22 18.91 -7.46
CA THR A 49 -1.87 18.98 -8.03
C THR A 49 -0.87 19.20 -6.90
N VAL A 50 0.14 18.34 -6.83
CA VAL A 50 1.27 18.45 -5.92
C VAL A 50 2.16 19.60 -6.38
N THR A 51 2.43 20.55 -5.48
CA THR A 51 3.19 21.77 -5.76
C THR A 51 4.41 21.86 -4.84
N GLY A 52 5.47 22.51 -5.31
CA GLY A 52 6.72 22.69 -4.54
C GLY A 52 7.68 21.50 -4.53
N ALA A 53 7.30 20.35 -5.11
CA ALA A 53 8.12 19.15 -5.15
C ALA A 53 9.38 19.35 -6.04
N GLY A 54 9.22 20.04 -7.17
CA GLY A 54 10.32 20.36 -8.10
C GLY A 54 10.71 19.22 -9.05
N GLY A 55 9.90 18.16 -9.14
CA GLY A 55 10.10 17.03 -10.04
C GLY A 55 8.95 16.03 -9.97
N PRO A 56 8.95 14.99 -10.84
CA PRO A 56 7.90 13.98 -10.86
C PRO A 56 7.98 13.06 -9.65
N LEU A 57 6.82 12.74 -9.07
CA LEU A 57 6.67 11.71 -8.06
C LEU A 57 6.81 10.33 -8.69
N VAL A 58 7.46 9.42 -7.97
CA VAL A 58 7.56 8.00 -8.33
C VAL A 58 6.72 7.09 -7.45
N GLY A 59 6.42 7.50 -6.22
CA GLY A 59 5.50 6.80 -5.34
C GLY A 59 5.07 7.66 -4.14
N ILE A 60 4.01 7.24 -3.47
CA ILE A 60 3.45 7.89 -2.28
C ILE A 60 3.06 6.85 -1.26
N ASP A 61 3.15 7.19 0.02
CA ASP A 61 2.58 6.37 1.10
C ASP A 61 2.38 7.20 2.37
N VAL A 62 1.47 6.78 3.25
CA VAL A 62 1.27 7.36 4.58
C VAL A 62 2.20 6.68 5.58
N ARG A 63 3.05 7.46 6.26
CA ARG A 63 3.92 6.92 7.31
C ARG A 63 3.09 6.62 8.58
N PRO A 64 2.99 5.38 9.05
CA PRO A 64 2.17 5.05 10.21
C PRO A 64 2.61 5.74 11.51
N ALA A 65 3.89 6.10 11.63
CA ALA A 65 4.45 6.73 12.83
C ALA A 65 3.93 8.16 13.10
N ASP A 66 3.63 8.91 12.04
CA ASP A 66 3.20 10.32 12.12
C ASP A 66 1.88 10.63 11.38
N GLY A 67 1.38 9.71 10.55
CA GLY A 67 0.14 9.84 9.79
C GLY A 67 0.22 10.81 8.61
N ALA A 68 1.41 11.31 8.25
CA ALA A 68 1.58 12.20 7.12
C ALA A 68 1.69 11.40 5.81
N LEU A 69 1.15 11.95 4.72
CA LEU A 69 1.39 11.45 3.38
C LEU A 69 2.79 11.88 2.93
N TYR A 70 3.62 10.93 2.53
CA TYR A 70 4.93 11.15 1.94
C TYR A 70 4.88 10.90 0.44
N GLY A 71 5.78 11.57 -0.28
CA GLY A 71 6.06 11.30 -1.68
C GLY A 71 7.56 11.16 -1.92
N LEU A 72 7.92 10.22 -2.78
CA LEU A 72 9.27 10.06 -3.29
C LEU A 72 9.32 10.61 -4.71
N LEU A 73 10.28 11.49 -5.00
CA LEU A 73 10.52 12.00 -6.35
C LEU A 73 11.52 11.11 -7.11
N ALA A 74 11.48 11.19 -8.45
CA ALA A 74 12.37 10.41 -9.32
C ALA A 74 13.87 10.65 -9.06
N ASP A 75 14.23 11.83 -8.56
CA ASP A 75 15.60 12.15 -8.21
C ASP A 75 16.01 11.63 -6.83
N GLY A 76 15.09 11.05 -6.05
CA GLY A 76 15.29 10.57 -4.69
C GLY A 76 14.93 11.56 -3.59
N THR A 77 14.42 12.75 -3.92
CA THR A 77 13.94 13.70 -2.91
C THR A 77 12.69 13.14 -2.23
N VAL A 78 12.67 13.15 -0.90
CA VAL A 78 11.50 12.79 -0.10
C VAL A 78 10.81 14.06 0.37
N VAL A 79 9.49 14.11 0.20
CA VAL A 79 8.63 15.21 0.67
C VAL A 79 7.49 14.66 1.52
N THR A 80 6.99 15.45 2.46
CA THR A 80 5.60 15.29 2.94
C THR A 80 4.67 16.09 2.03
N ILE A 81 3.46 15.60 1.82
CA ILE A 81 2.43 16.21 0.97
C ILE A 81 1.18 16.46 1.82
N ASP A 82 0.70 17.71 1.84
CA ASP A 82 -0.66 17.98 2.28
C ASP A 82 -1.62 17.56 1.16
N TRP A 83 -2.31 16.42 1.34
CA TRP A 83 -3.24 15.87 0.35
C TRP A 83 -4.51 16.73 0.15
N THR A 84 -4.70 17.80 0.92
CA THR A 84 -5.77 18.78 0.73
C THR A 84 -5.37 19.93 -0.19
N THR A 85 -4.15 20.45 -0.03
CA THR A 85 -3.67 21.64 -0.76
C THR A 85 -2.67 21.31 -1.86
N GLY A 86 -2.05 20.13 -1.79
CA GLY A 86 -0.95 19.70 -2.66
C GLY A 86 0.40 20.30 -2.27
N ALA A 87 0.46 21.14 -1.23
CA ALA A 87 1.71 21.74 -0.78
C ALA A 87 2.67 20.68 -0.25
N THR A 88 3.95 20.83 -0.56
CA THR A 88 5.01 19.91 -0.12
C THR A 88 6.00 20.56 0.83
N ALA A 89 6.56 19.76 1.72
CA ALA A 89 7.71 20.12 2.53
C ALA A 89 8.81 19.06 2.35
N ARG A 90 10.03 19.50 2.02
CA ARG A 90 11.17 18.60 1.85
C ARG A 90 11.59 17.99 3.18
N LYS A 91 11.88 16.68 3.16
CA LYS A 91 12.33 15.90 4.33
C LYS A 91 13.79 15.51 4.21
N ALA A 92 14.12 14.74 3.17
CA ALA A 92 15.47 14.23 2.95
C ALA A 92 15.73 13.97 1.47
N LYS A 93 16.95 13.53 1.17
CA LYS A 93 17.37 13.05 -0.15
C LYS A 93 17.90 11.63 0.01
N LEU A 94 17.27 10.66 -0.66
CA LEU A 94 17.73 9.28 -0.63
C LEU A 94 19.10 9.16 -1.30
N GLU A 95 20.03 8.48 -0.63
CA GLU A 95 21.39 8.21 -1.16
C GLU A 95 21.37 7.31 -2.39
N LYS A 96 20.31 6.52 -2.57
CA LYS A 96 20.16 5.56 -3.67
C LYS A 96 18.71 5.43 -4.11
N MET A 97 18.54 5.24 -5.41
CA MET A 97 17.27 4.95 -6.07
C MET A 97 17.39 3.68 -6.92
N PRO A 98 16.27 3.00 -7.24
CA PRO A 98 16.23 2.03 -8.33
C PRO A 98 16.70 2.64 -9.65
N ALA A 99 17.06 1.81 -10.63
CA ALA A 99 17.55 2.31 -11.92
C ALA A 99 16.48 3.17 -12.63
N ALA A 100 16.90 4.27 -13.25
CA ALA A 100 16.01 5.13 -14.01
C ALA A 100 15.26 4.34 -15.10
N GLY A 101 13.96 4.63 -15.26
CA GLY A 101 13.06 3.89 -16.17
C GLY A 101 12.39 2.66 -15.55
N SER A 102 12.79 2.24 -14.35
CA SER A 102 12.04 1.23 -13.59
C SER A 102 10.74 1.83 -13.05
N THR A 103 9.67 1.02 -13.04
CA THR A 103 8.52 1.31 -12.19
C THR A 103 8.98 1.21 -10.73
N VAL A 104 8.59 2.18 -9.91
CA VAL A 104 8.92 2.21 -8.49
C VAL A 104 7.63 2.19 -7.69
N THR A 105 7.61 1.41 -6.62
CA THR A 105 6.58 1.42 -5.59
C THR A 105 7.24 1.65 -4.24
N VAL A 106 6.54 2.32 -3.34
CA VAL A 106 7.02 2.66 -2.00
C VAL A 106 5.97 2.34 -0.96
N ASP A 107 6.39 1.87 0.21
CA ASP A 107 5.49 1.62 1.33
C ASP A 107 6.25 1.63 2.67
N PHE A 108 5.67 2.18 3.72
CA PHE A 108 6.27 2.25 5.04
C PHE A 108 6.02 0.96 5.80
N ASN A 109 7.11 0.31 6.20
CA ASN A 109 7.02 -0.76 7.17
C ASN A 109 6.59 -0.19 8.54
N PRO A 110 5.39 -0.53 9.08
CA PRO A 110 4.87 0.05 10.30
C PRO A 110 5.63 -0.37 11.57
N VAL A 111 6.41 -1.46 11.50
CA VAL A 111 7.22 -1.98 12.61
C VAL A 111 8.62 -1.38 12.61
N ALA A 112 9.27 -1.36 11.45
CA ALA A 112 10.64 -0.86 11.31
C ALA A 112 10.72 0.67 11.16
N ASP A 113 9.59 1.31 10.83
CA ASP A 113 9.51 2.73 10.50
C ASP A 113 10.52 3.12 9.41
N ARG A 114 10.50 2.36 8.31
CA ARG A 114 11.37 2.56 7.15
C ARG A 114 10.55 2.49 5.88
N LEU A 115 10.87 3.36 4.93
CA LEU A 115 10.30 3.34 3.59
C LEU A 115 10.96 2.21 2.80
N ARG A 116 10.18 1.21 2.40
CA ARG A 116 10.57 0.24 1.39
C ARG A 116 10.47 0.93 0.03
N VAL A 117 11.50 0.80 -0.79
CA VAL A 117 11.50 1.30 -2.18
C VAL A 117 11.87 0.13 -3.08
N ILE A 118 10.92 -0.31 -3.90
CA ILE A 118 11.09 -1.47 -4.78
C ILE A 118 11.04 -1.00 -6.23
N GLY A 119 11.97 -1.48 -7.05
CA GLY A 119 12.01 -1.26 -8.48
C GLY A 119 11.58 -2.50 -9.26
N SER A 120 10.92 -2.30 -10.40
CA SER A 120 10.60 -3.38 -11.35
C SER A 120 11.83 -4.05 -11.97
N ASP A 121 13.02 -3.50 -11.75
CA ASP A 121 14.34 -4.08 -12.06
C ASP A 121 14.79 -5.11 -11.00
N GLY A 122 14.01 -5.33 -9.94
CA GLY A 122 14.32 -6.21 -8.82
C GLY A 122 15.10 -5.51 -7.70
N SER A 123 15.34 -4.20 -7.80
CA SER A 123 15.89 -3.40 -6.70
C SER A 123 14.98 -3.46 -5.49
N ASN A 124 15.59 -3.64 -4.32
CA ASN A 124 14.89 -3.76 -3.04
C ASN A 124 15.64 -2.95 -2.00
N LEU A 125 15.12 -1.78 -1.65
CA LEU A 125 15.83 -0.80 -0.82
C LEU A 125 15.04 -0.51 0.45
N ARG A 126 15.74 -0.26 1.56
CA ARG A 126 15.17 0.30 2.79
C ARG A 126 15.76 1.66 3.06
N ALA A 127 14.91 2.68 3.08
CA ALA A 127 15.28 4.06 3.29
C ALA A 127 14.82 4.55 4.67
N ASN A 128 15.69 5.33 5.32
CA ASN A 128 15.30 6.18 6.42
C ASN A 128 14.96 7.58 5.86
N VAL A 129 13.70 7.98 5.96
CA VAL A 129 13.22 9.26 5.38
C VAL A 129 13.61 10.49 6.19
N ASP A 130 14.12 10.31 7.41
CA ASP A 130 14.54 11.41 8.27
C ASP A 130 15.99 11.86 8.01
N ASP A 131 16.86 10.96 7.52
CA ASP A 131 18.26 11.27 7.21
C ASP A 131 18.70 10.92 5.77
N GLY A 132 17.85 10.26 4.99
CA GLY A 132 18.12 9.91 3.59
C GLY A 132 18.98 8.66 3.39
N LYS A 133 19.42 7.99 4.46
CA LYS A 133 20.26 6.80 4.34
C LYS A 133 19.50 5.63 3.74
N VAL A 134 20.16 4.89 2.84
CA VAL A 134 19.56 3.75 2.15
C VAL A 134 20.39 2.48 2.33
N VAL A 135 19.73 1.40 2.75
CA VAL A 135 20.29 0.05 2.72
C VAL A 135 19.79 -0.67 1.46
N THR A 136 20.72 -1.24 0.69
CA THR A 136 20.37 -2.18 -0.39
C THR A 136 20.20 -3.56 0.22
N ASP A 137 18.98 -4.08 0.19
CA ASP A 137 18.65 -5.44 0.63
C ASP A 137 18.88 -6.45 -0.52
N GLY A 138 18.58 -7.73 -0.30
CA GLY A 138 18.64 -8.75 -1.34
C GLY A 138 17.73 -8.42 -2.52
N ASN A 139 18.26 -8.56 -3.74
CA ASN A 139 17.47 -8.44 -4.97
C ASN A 139 16.27 -9.40 -4.95
N LEU A 140 15.17 -8.94 -5.55
CA LEU A 140 13.95 -9.73 -5.65
C LEU A 140 14.18 -11.03 -6.43
N LYS A 141 13.78 -12.14 -5.84
CA LYS A 141 13.83 -13.47 -6.43
C LYS A 141 12.70 -14.34 -5.89
N PHE A 142 12.12 -15.16 -6.76
CA PHE A 142 11.20 -16.20 -6.31
C PHE A 142 11.95 -17.24 -5.47
N ALA A 143 11.31 -17.71 -4.40
CA ALA A 143 11.85 -18.75 -3.53
C ALA A 143 12.16 -20.04 -4.30
N ASP A 144 13.09 -20.85 -3.76
CA ASP A 144 13.48 -22.11 -4.39
C ASP A 144 12.35 -23.13 -4.49
N SER A 145 11.34 -23.03 -3.62
CA SER A 145 10.13 -23.86 -3.62
C SER A 145 8.98 -23.23 -4.42
N ASP A 146 9.15 -22.01 -4.93
CA ASP A 146 8.08 -21.29 -5.62
C ASP A 146 7.87 -21.80 -7.04
N THR A 147 6.61 -21.82 -7.48
CA THR A 147 6.24 -22.21 -8.85
C THR A 147 6.84 -21.32 -9.94
N SER A 148 7.23 -20.10 -9.59
CA SER A 148 7.86 -19.12 -10.47
C SER A 148 9.38 -19.02 -10.29
N LYS A 149 9.99 -19.99 -9.61
CA LYS A 149 11.45 -20.11 -9.49
C LYS A 149 12.15 -19.88 -10.83
N GLY A 150 13.21 -19.06 -10.80
CA GLY A 150 14.05 -18.77 -11.96
C GLY A 150 13.49 -17.72 -12.92
N LYS A 151 12.23 -17.29 -12.75
CA LYS A 151 11.71 -16.12 -13.46
C LYS A 151 12.24 -14.83 -12.83
N SER A 152 12.44 -13.81 -13.64
CA SER A 152 12.73 -12.47 -13.15
C SER A 152 11.49 -11.85 -12.54
N ALA A 153 11.55 -11.54 -11.24
CA ALA A 153 10.51 -10.80 -10.55
C ALA A 153 10.41 -9.36 -11.11
N LYS A 154 9.18 -8.88 -11.25
CA LYS A 154 8.83 -7.52 -11.70
C LYS A 154 7.68 -7.01 -10.83
N VAL A 155 8.03 -6.64 -9.60
CA VAL A 155 7.11 -5.98 -8.67
C VAL A 155 6.77 -4.58 -9.18
N VAL A 156 5.48 -4.27 -9.22
CA VAL A 156 4.95 -2.99 -9.72
C VAL A 156 4.12 -2.23 -8.70
N ALA A 157 3.70 -2.88 -7.61
CA ALA A 157 3.05 -2.27 -6.47
C ALA A 157 3.28 -3.17 -5.23
N GLY A 158 3.29 -2.64 -4.02
CA GLY A 158 3.42 -3.42 -2.81
C GLY A 158 2.99 -2.65 -1.57
N ALA A 159 2.58 -3.36 -0.53
CA ALA A 159 2.07 -2.77 0.69
C ALA A 159 2.28 -3.67 1.92
N TYR A 160 2.51 -3.05 3.07
CA TYR A 160 2.59 -3.73 4.37
C TYR A 160 1.21 -3.85 5.04
N THR A 161 1.00 -4.95 5.77
CA THR A 161 -0.15 -5.08 6.69
C THR A 161 0.08 -4.33 8.00
N ASN A 162 -0.99 -4.07 8.75
CA ASN A 162 -0.99 -3.40 10.05
C ASN A 162 -0.38 -1.99 9.99
N SER A 163 -0.77 -1.18 9.01
CA SER A 163 -0.29 0.19 8.79
C SER A 163 -0.79 1.18 9.84
N VAL A 164 -0.46 0.90 11.11
CA VAL A 164 -0.86 1.65 12.30
C VAL A 164 0.35 1.91 13.20
N LYS A 165 0.32 3.04 13.92
CA LYS A 165 1.38 3.41 14.85
C LYS A 165 1.56 2.36 15.95
N GLY A 166 2.79 1.90 16.13
CA GLY A 166 3.14 0.93 17.17
C GLY A 166 2.78 -0.52 16.84
N ALA A 167 2.55 -0.84 15.56
CA ALA A 167 2.42 -2.22 15.12
C ALA A 167 3.63 -3.06 15.57
N THR A 168 3.37 -4.26 16.07
CA THR A 168 4.41 -5.21 16.51
C THR A 168 4.70 -6.29 15.47
N GLN A 169 3.82 -6.43 14.47
CA GLN A 169 3.91 -7.41 13.40
C GLN A 169 3.44 -6.77 12.09
N THR A 170 4.05 -7.18 10.98
CA THR A 170 3.65 -6.77 9.64
C THR A 170 4.06 -7.85 8.63
N THR A 171 3.39 -7.88 7.49
CA THR A 171 3.73 -8.70 6.33
C THR A 171 3.75 -7.81 5.09
N LEU A 172 4.79 -7.94 4.27
CA LEU A 172 4.86 -7.30 2.95
C LEU A 172 4.20 -8.21 1.90
N TYR A 173 3.29 -7.63 1.13
CA TYR A 173 2.72 -8.22 -0.07
C TYR A 173 3.02 -7.34 -1.27
N ASP A 174 3.31 -7.96 -2.42
CA ASP A 174 3.57 -7.28 -3.66
C ASP A 174 2.68 -7.80 -4.80
N ILE A 175 2.50 -6.96 -5.81
CA ILE A 175 1.92 -7.29 -7.09
C ILE A 175 3.05 -7.49 -8.09
N ASP A 176 3.24 -8.74 -8.53
CA ASP A 176 4.23 -9.09 -9.55
C ASP A 176 3.57 -9.18 -10.93
N SER A 177 4.06 -8.35 -11.84
CA SER A 177 3.57 -8.25 -13.22
C SER A 177 4.02 -9.40 -14.13
N THR A 178 5.12 -10.10 -13.79
CA THR A 178 5.58 -11.28 -14.54
C THR A 178 4.63 -12.46 -14.34
N THR A 179 4.11 -12.63 -13.11
CA THR A 179 3.25 -13.75 -12.75
C THR A 179 1.77 -13.39 -12.66
N ALA A 180 1.43 -12.09 -12.76
CA ALA A 180 0.09 -11.57 -12.53
C ALA A 180 -0.50 -12.07 -11.19
N ALA A 181 0.31 -12.02 -10.15
CA ALA A 181 0.02 -12.65 -8.87
C ALA A 181 0.27 -11.70 -7.70
N LEU A 182 -0.49 -11.93 -6.63
CA LEU A 182 -0.10 -11.48 -5.31
C LEU A 182 1.03 -12.39 -4.82
N VAL A 183 2.14 -11.78 -4.41
CA VAL A 183 3.28 -12.47 -3.81
C VAL A 183 3.51 -11.93 -2.40
N LYS A 184 4.03 -12.76 -1.51
CA LYS A 184 4.47 -12.39 -0.18
C LYS A 184 5.98 -12.31 -0.17
N GLN A 185 6.54 -11.19 0.27
CA GLN A 185 7.98 -11.01 0.41
C GLN A 185 8.43 -11.35 1.82
N ALA A 186 9.00 -12.53 2.01
CA ALA A 186 9.35 -13.05 3.33
C ALA A 186 10.61 -13.95 3.29
N PRO A 187 11.71 -13.56 3.96
CA PRO A 187 11.94 -12.27 4.64
C PRO A 187 12.05 -11.08 3.64
N PRO A 188 11.52 -9.89 3.96
CA PRO A 188 11.63 -8.71 3.09
C PRO A 188 13.08 -8.35 2.73
N ASN A 189 14.00 -8.44 3.69
CA ASN A 189 15.39 -8.02 3.49
C ASN A 189 16.21 -8.99 2.64
N ASP A 190 15.71 -10.21 2.44
CA ASP A 190 16.37 -11.22 1.58
C ASP A 190 15.83 -11.17 0.13
N GLY A 191 14.79 -10.35 -0.10
CA GLY A 191 14.12 -10.21 -1.40
C GLY A 191 13.40 -11.47 -1.86
N VAL A 192 13.04 -12.38 -0.94
CA VAL A 192 12.45 -13.67 -1.29
C VAL A 192 10.94 -13.55 -1.47
N LEU A 193 10.47 -13.87 -2.66
CA LEU A 193 9.06 -13.84 -3.04
C LEU A 193 8.45 -15.26 -3.04
N GLY A 194 7.35 -15.42 -2.33
CA GLY A 194 6.48 -16.59 -2.41
C GLY A 194 5.13 -16.23 -3.00
N THR A 195 4.71 -16.92 -4.05
CA THR A 195 3.42 -16.75 -4.71
C THR A 195 2.29 -17.12 -3.76
N VAL A 196 1.38 -16.17 -3.52
CA VAL A 196 0.15 -16.40 -2.74
C VAL A 196 -0.95 -16.91 -3.68
N GLY A 197 -1.13 -16.24 -4.81
CA GLY A 197 -2.05 -16.70 -5.84
C GLY A 197 -2.27 -15.69 -6.96
N ASN A 198 -2.90 -16.15 -8.04
CA ASN A 198 -3.13 -15.34 -9.22
C ASN A 198 -4.24 -14.31 -8.97
N LEU A 199 -4.06 -13.09 -9.48
CA LEU A 199 -5.02 -11.99 -9.32
C LEU A 199 -6.29 -12.20 -10.16
N GLY A 200 -6.27 -13.11 -11.14
CA GLY A 200 -7.39 -13.39 -12.04
C GLY A 200 -7.61 -12.32 -13.10
N MET A 201 -6.63 -11.43 -13.29
CA MET A 201 -6.70 -10.32 -14.23
C MET A 201 -5.32 -10.00 -14.82
N ALA A 202 -5.30 -9.39 -16.01
CA ALA A 202 -4.08 -8.86 -16.58
C ALA A 202 -3.59 -7.66 -15.75
N ILE A 203 -2.29 -7.60 -15.49
CA ILE A 203 -1.65 -6.50 -14.77
C ILE A 203 -1.02 -5.55 -15.79
N SER A 204 -1.46 -4.29 -15.75
CA SER A 204 -0.87 -3.19 -16.51
C SER A 204 -0.37 -2.13 -15.53
N THR A 205 -0.94 -0.93 -15.56
CA THR A 205 -0.75 0.07 -14.51
C THR A 205 -1.75 -0.20 -13.41
N VAL A 206 -1.22 -0.51 -12.23
CA VAL A 206 -2.02 -0.75 -11.03
C VAL A 206 -1.46 0.07 -9.88
N ALA A 207 -2.32 0.37 -8.93
CA ALA A 207 -1.95 0.82 -7.60
C ALA A 207 -2.48 -0.19 -6.59
N PHE A 208 -1.75 -0.41 -5.50
CA PHE A 208 -2.09 -1.38 -4.47
C PHE A 208 -1.77 -0.81 -3.10
N ASP A 209 -2.67 -0.99 -2.15
CA ASP A 209 -2.42 -0.71 -0.73
C ASP A 209 -3.22 -1.68 0.15
N ILE A 210 -2.82 -1.86 1.41
CA ILE A 210 -3.53 -2.66 2.40
C ILE A 210 -4.12 -1.75 3.47
N GLY A 211 -5.41 -1.89 3.70
CA GLY A 211 -6.10 -1.08 4.69
C GLY A 211 -7.36 -1.76 5.23
N PRO A 212 -8.16 -1.04 6.03
CA PRO A 212 -9.35 -1.59 6.66
C PRO A 212 -10.32 -2.21 5.64
N ASP A 213 -10.91 -3.35 5.99
CA ASP A 213 -11.92 -4.04 5.17
C ASP A 213 -13.37 -3.62 5.49
N GLY A 214 -13.54 -2.69 6.42
CA GLY A 214 -14.84 -2.25 6.95
C GLY A 214 -15.54 -3.28 7.85
N LYS A 215 -14.89 -4.38 8.21
CA LYS A 215 -15.41 -5.47 9.06
C LYS A 215 -14.53 -5.75 10.27
N GLY A 216 -13.55 -4.89 10.53
CA GLY A 216 -12.60 -5.01 11.64
C GLY A 216 -11.33 -5.79 11.29
N GLY A 217 -11.11 -6.11 10.01
CA GLY A 217 -9.88 -6.69 9.48
C GLY A 217 -9.20 -5.78 8.44
N GLU A 218 -8.25 -6.35 7.71
CA GLU A 218 -7.56 -5.70 6.59
C GLU A 218 -7.83 -6.47 5.29
N ALA A 219 -7.86 -5.75 4.18
CA ALA A 219 -7.86 -6.31 2.84
C ALA A 219 -6.86 -5.55 1.97
N GLY A 220 -6.37 -6.20 0.93
CA GLY A 220 -5.68 -5.49 -0.15
C GLY A 220 -6.70 -4.75 -1.00
N TRP A 221 -6.36 -3.55 -1.45
CA TRP A 221 -7.15 -2.72 -2.35
C TRP A 221 -6.34 -2.44 -3.60
N LEU A 222 -6.89 -2.79 -4.76
CA LEU A 222 -6.21 -2.66 -6.05
C LEU A 222 -7.03 -1.76 -6.96
N LEU A 223 -6.40 -0.70 -7.47
CA LEU A 223 -6.97 0.14 -8.54
C LEU A 223 -6.31 -0.27 -9.86
N ALA A 224 -7.12 -0.69 -10.82
CA ALA A 224 -6.68 -1.09 -12.15
C ALA A 224 -7.69 -0.59 -13.20
N GLY A 225 -7.23 0.21 -14.16
CA GLY A 225 -8.10 0.79 -15.20
C GLY A 225 -9.30 1.57 -14.62
N GLY A 226 -9.08 2.31 -13.52
CA GLY A 226 -10.09 3.06 -12.78
C GLY A 226 -11.17 2.22 -12.09
N THR A 227 -11.00 0.90 -12.03
CA THR A 227 -11.86 0.00 -11.24
C THR A 227 -11.16 -0.39 -9.96
N LEU A 228 -11.90 -0.33 -8.84
CA LEU A 228 -11.46 -0.78 -7.54
C LEU A 228 -11.81 -2.27 -7.35
N TYR A 229 -10.84 -3.01 -6.85
CA TYR A 229 -10.94 -4.41 -6.48
C TYR A 229 -10.48 -4.59 -5.04
N SER A 230 -11.13 -5.48 -4.30
CA SER A 230 -10.54 -6.05 -3.09
C SER A 230 -9.66 -7.25 -3.48
N VAL A 231 -8.57 -7.44 -2.76
CA VAL A 231 -7.63 -8.55 -2.92
C VAL A 231 -7.61 -9.34 -1.62
N ASP A 232 -7.93 -10.62 -1.72
CA ASP A 232 -7.83 -11.55 -0.61
C ASP A 232 -6.35 -11.90 -0.36
N LEU A 233 -5.81 -11.50 0.79
CA LEU A 233 -4.37 -11.65 1.10
C LEU A 233 -3.94 -13.09 1.39
N ALA A 234 -4.89 -14.03 1.51
CA ALA A 234 -4.61 -15.45 1.72
C ALA A 234 -4.55 -16.23 0.41
N SER A 235 -5.31 -15.81 -0.61
CA SER A 235 -5.47 -16.52 -1.88
C SER A 235 -5.01 -15.73 -3.10
N GLY A 236 -4.74 -14.43 -2.96
CA GLY A 236 -4.43 -13.52 -4.08
C GLY A 236 -5.62 -13.20 -4.98
N LYS A 237 -6.82 -13.71 -4.69
CA LYS A 237 -7.98 -13.53 -5.56
C LYS A 237 -8.51 -12.10 -5.50
N THR A 238 -8.73 -11.49 -6.67
CA THR A 238 -9.42 -10.20 -6.76
C THR A 238 -10.95 -10.36 -6.78
N THR A 239 -11.65 -9.42 -6.17
CA THR A 239 -13.11 -9.27 -6.30
C THR A 239 -13.42 -7.83 -6.71
N LYS A 240 -14.16 -7.64 -7.81
CA LYS A 240 -14.55 -6.31 -8.27
C LYS A 240 -15.46 -5.65 -7.25
N VAL A 241 -15.09 -4.45 -6.81
CA VAL A 241 -15.90 -3.60 -5.95
C VAL A 241 -16.76 -2.69 -6.82
N GLY A 242 -16.13 -1.97 -7.75
CA GLY A 242 -16.83 -1.08 -8.67
C GLY A 242 -15.89 -0.15 -9.44
N THR A 243 -16.44 0.51 -10.45
CA THR A 243 -15.69 1.49 -11.25
C THR A 243 -15.77 2.85 -10.57
N ILE A 244 -14.61 3.50 -10.36
CA ILE A 244 -14.53 4.81 -9.73
C ILE A 244 -14.96 5.87 -10.73
N ALA A 245 -16.02 6.62 -10.42
CA ALA A 245 -16.39 7.81 -11.17
C ALA A 245 -15.24 8.82 -11.16
N GLY A 246 -14.85 9.31 -12.34
CA GLY A 246 -13.62 10.08 -12.54
C GLY A 246 -12.45 9.27 -13.11
N ASN A 247 -12.55 7.93 -13.11
CA ASN A 247 -11.66 6.99 -13.80
C ASN A 247 -10.15 7.29 -13.64
N PRO A 248 -9.62 7.33 -12.39
CA PRO A 248 -8.21 7.65 -12.17
C PRO A 248 -7.30 6.54 -12.72
N THR A 249 -6.34 6.91 -13.57
CA THR A 249 -5.24 6.02 -13.97
C THR A 249 -4.18 6.00 -12.88
N ALA A 250 -4.49 5.30 -11.78
CA ALA A 250 -3.64 5.21 -10.61
C ALA A 250 -2.42 4.32 -10.88
N ARG A 251 -1.24 4.80 -10.52
CA ARG A 251 0.04 4.05 -10.59
C ARG A 251 0.68 3.81 -9.22
N ASP A 252 0.17 4.47 -8.20
CA ASP A 252 0.44 4.20 -6.80
C ASP A 252 -0.76 4.71 -5.97
N MET A 253 -0.94 4.23 -4.74
CA MET A 253 -1.99 4.75 -3.87
C MET A 253 -1.62 4.64 -2.39
N ALA A 254 -2.25 5.46 -1.57
CA ALA A 254 -2.15 5.39 -0.12
C ALA A 254 -3.53 5.56 0.53
N VAL A 255 -3.87 4.70 1.49
CA VAL A 255 -5.03 4.80 2.36
C VAL A 255 -4.76 5.92 3.36
N ILE A 256 -5.61 6.94 3.31
CA ILE A 256 -5.52 8.09 4.20
C ILE A 256 -6.22 7.75 5.52
N PRO A 257 -5.55 7.93 6.67
CA PRO A 257 -6.17 7.72 7.98
C PRO A 257 -7.43 8.57 8.14
N ALA A 258 -8.48 7.97 8.69
CA ALA A 258 -9.65 8.71 9.14
C ALA A 258 -9.23 9.73 10.22
N ARG A 259 -9.71 10.97 10.11
CA ARG A 259 -9.47 12.03 11.10
C ARG A 259 -10.40 11.90 12.30
#